data_AF-A0A7R9XUI9-F1
#
_entry.id   AF-A0A7R9XUI9-F1
#
_cell.length_a   1.000
_cell.length_b   1.000
_cell.length_c   1.000
_cell.angle_alpha   90.00
_cell.angle_beta   90.00
_cell.angle_gamma   90.00
#
_symmetry.space_group_name_H-M   'P 1'
#
loop_
_entity.id
_entity.type
_entity.pdbx_description
1 polymer ?
#
loop_
_entity_poly.entity_id
_entity_poly.type
_entity_poly.pdbx_seq_one_letter_code
_entity_poly.pdbx_strand_id
1 'polypeptide(L)'
;MELRDRDCRPRRGTATMCPGPVTPAQGFSLEQVRMIANLHMWQEVQYNEASRVIAFTQVVSDGEGTRCPSRINVYYTTRCVGTVIQHPRRERRTQMFRKNCTYEEMEAIFINPRVHTGKGYYERENVPAVATRRAEEVDREEANWIADCLRLELQDVEGHIAEMTACRDEFKRRLNAIEQAERKRQEAEAEKKRQAERVEAEKKRQAAEKKRQEEQKGLRRERGLYAHAYTFHNEDVNENFDESVSCIAMGDRATLMVYDHGGYSYTEGMPTGLYNKLHHRGANQPKPTYVAMGSMDRWYVRYDSGVSQWNNVPNSLTDAESYSAGMPGFRPGP
;
A
#
# COMPACT_ATOMS: atom_id res chain seq x y z
N MET A 1 39.94 -16.75 -46.61
CA MET A 1 39.08 -17.63 -45.78
C MET A 1 37.97 -16.74 -45.26
N GLU A 2 36.98 -16.36 -46.08
CA GLU A 2 35.85 -17.19 -46.56
C GLU A 2 35.18 -18.00 -45.44
N LEU A 3 33.96 -17.56 -45.11
CA LEU A 3 32.72 -18.30 -44.79
C LEU A 3 31.69 -17.20 -44.41
N ARG A 4 31.04 -16.54 -45.37
CA ARG A 4 29.70 -16.87 -45.92
C ARG A 4 28.69 -17.26 -44.84
N ASP A 5 27.83 -16.32 -44.48
CA ASP A 5 26.43 -16.62 -44.23
C ASP A 5 25.52 -15.52 -44.79
N ARG A 6 24.48 -15.98 -45.48
CA ARG A 6 23.54 -15.22 -46.31
C ARG A 6 22.30 -14.91 -45.49
N ASP A 7 22.13 -13.66 -45.08
CA ASP A 7 20.84 -13.19 -44.55
C ASP A 7 19.95 -12.63 -45.66
N CYS A 8 19.09 -13.50 -46.18
CA CYS A 8 17.92 -13.17 -46.98
C CYS A 8 16.87 -12.48 -46.09
N ARG A 9 16.75 -11.15 -46.18
CA ARG A 9 15.55 -10.43 -45.70
C ARG A 9 14.45 -10.51 -46.77
N PRO A 10 13.25 -11.02 -46.48
CA PRO A 10 12.09 -10.75 -47.33
C PRO A 10 11.47 -9.41 -46.94
N ARG A 11 11.37 -8.52 -47.93
CA ARG A 11 10.44 -7.38 -47.92
C ARG A 11 9.01 -7.93 -47.80
N ARG A 12 8.24 -7.50 -46.80
CA ARG A 12 6.78 -7.56 -46.84
C ARG A 12 6.26 -6.13 -46.82
N GLY A 13 6.03 -5.60 -48.00
CA GLY A 13 4.95 -4.64 -48.20
C GLY A 13 3.65 -5.44 -48.28
N THR A 14 2.68 -5.12 -47.44
CA THR A 14 1.29 -5.50 -47.65
C THR A 14 0.53 -4.21 -47.91
N ALA A 15 0.20 -4.03 -49.18
CA ALA A 15 -0.64 -2.96 -49.67
C ALA A 15 -2.03 -3.07 -49.03
N THR A 16 -2.49 -1.97 -48.47
CA THR A 16 -3.90 -1.75 -48.10
C THR A 16 -4.70 -1.68 -49.40
N MET A 17 -5.29 -2.80 -49.83
CA MET A 17 -6.27 -2.80 -50.91
C MET A 17 -7.63 -2.45 -50.31
N CYS A 18 -8.01 -1.19 -50.43
CA CYS A 18 -9.40 -0.77 -50.31
C CYS A 18 -10.20 -1.41 -51.47
N PRO A 19 -11.27 -2.19 -51.23
CA PRO A 19 -12.11 -2.65 -52.31
C PRO A 19 -12.89 -1.46 -52.89
N GLY A 20 -12.68 -1.19 -54.17
CA GLY A 20 -13.43 -0.20 -54.94
C GLY A 20 -14.91 -0.56 -55.12
N PRO A 21 -15.72 0.34 -55.70
CA PRO A 21 -17.18 0.21 -55.75
C PRO A 21 -17.60 -0.98 -56.63
N VAL A 22 -18.35 -1.91 -56.05
CA VAL A 22 -18.88 -3.11 -56.69
C VAL A 22 -20.12 -2.78 -57.53
N THR A 23 -20.07 -3.13 -58.82
CA THR A 23 -21.20 -3.08 -59.75
C THR A 23 -22.17 -4.25 -59.51
N PRO A 24 -23.49 -4.11 -59.77
CA PRO A 24 -24.52 -4.97 -59.16
C PRO A 24 -24.72 -6.35 -59.81
N ALA A 25 -24.02 -6.68 -60.90
CA ALA A 25 -24.44 -7.76 -61.81
C ALA A 25 -23.69 -9.11 -61.68
N GLN A 26 -22.63 -9.19 -60.89
CA GLN A 26 -21.84 -10.42 -60.75
C GLN A 26 -22.03 -11.00 -59.34
N GLY A 27 -22.21 -12.31 -59.22
CA GLY A 27 -22.29 -12.99 -57.92
C GLY A 27 -21.08 -12.71 -57.02
N PHE A 28 -21.04 -13.28 -55.82
CA PHE A 28 -19.86 -13.17 -54.97
C PHE A 28 -18.64 -13.79 -55.67
N SER A 29 -17.48 -13.13 -55.57
CA SER A 29 -16.23 -13.78 -55.98
C SER A 29 -15.87 -14.86 -54.97
N LEU A 30 -15.20 -15.92 -55.44
CA LEU A 30 -14.77 -17.01 -54.56
C LEU A 30 -13.80 -16.50 -53.47
N GLU A 31 -12.97 -15.53 -53.82
CA GLU A 31 -12.01 -14.88 -52.92
C GLU A 31 -12.72 -14.08 -51.82
N GLN A 32 -13.77 -13.32 -52.17
CA GLN A 32 -14.58 -12.58 -51.19
C GLN A 32 -15.20 -13.52 -50.15
N VAL A 33 -15.75 -14.65 -50.60
CA VAL A 33 -16.40 -15.62 -49.71
C VAL A 33 -15.38 -16.26 -48.77
N ARG A 34 -14.19 -16.64 -49.29
CA ARG A 34 -13.09 -17.17 -48.49
C ARG A 34 -12.53 -16.15 -47.50
N MET A 35 -12.44 -14.89 -47.90
CA MET A 35 -11.95 -13.81 -47.05
C MET A 35 -12.83 -13.62 -45.82
N ILE A 36 -14.15 -13.53 -46.01
CA ILE A 36 -15.11 -13.42 -44.88
C ILE A 36 -15.06 -14.67 -44.00
N ALA A 37 -15.02 -15.87 -44.60
CA ALA A 37 -14.93 -17.10 -43.85
C ALA A 37 -13.68 -17.13 -42.94
N ASN A 38 -12.51 -16.75 -43.49
CA ASN A 38 -11.26 -16.66 -42.73
C ASN A 38 -11.32 -15.59 -41.64
N LEU A 39 -11.91 -14.43 -41.92
CA LEU A 39 -12.07 -13.34 -40.95
C LEU A 39 -12.85 -13.79 -39.71
N HIS A 40 -13.87 -14.62 -39.91
CA HIS A 40 -14.74 -15.15 -38.84
C HIS A 40 -14.37 -16.57 -38.39
N MET A 41 -13.16 -17.05 -38.70
CA MET A 41 -12.64 -18.35 -38.24
C MET A 41 -13.47 -19.56 -38.69
N TRP A 42 -14.07 -19.49 -39.87
CA TRP A 42 -14.77 -20.60 -40.51
C TRP A 42 -13.83 -21.39 -41.42
N GLN A 43 -13.81 -22.72 -41.26
CA GLN A 43 -12.98 -23.61 -42.07
C GLN A 43 -13.73 -24.07 -43.32
N GLU A 44 -13.11 -23.96 -44.49
CA GLU A 44 -13.63 -24.53 -45.75
C GLU A 44 -13.63 -26.06 -45.68
N VAL A 45 -14.78 -26.67 -45.90
CA VAL A 45 -14.98 -28.14 -45.82
C VAL A 45 -15.24 -28.74 -47.20
N GLN A 46 -15.82 -27.96 -48.11
CA GLN A 46 -16.16 -28.46 -49.44
C GLN A 46 -16.20 -27.31 -50.45
N TYR A 47 -15.66 -27.56 -51.63
CA TYR A 47 -15.84 -26.73 -52.80
C TYR A 47 -16.28 -27.61 -53.97
N ASN A 48 -17.35 -27.22 -54.65
CA ASN A 48 -17.82 -27.88 -55.87
C ASN A 48 -18.04 -26.81 -56.95
N GLU A 49 -17.18 -26.85 -57.96
CA GLU A 49 -17.18 -25.90 -59.08
C GLU A 49 -18.41 -26.07 -59.99
N ALA A 50 -18.85 -27.31 -60.24
CA ALA A 50 -19.99 -27.60 -61.11
C ALA A 50 -21.30 -27.05 -60.53
N SER A 51 -21.50 -27.21 -59.22
CA SER A 51 -22.66 -26.67 -58.49
C SER A 51 -22.45 -25.25 -57.95
N ARG A 52 -21.26 -24.66 -58.19
CA ARG A 52 -20.86 -23.31 -57.76
C ARG A 52 -21.15 -23.03 -56.29
N VAL A 53 -20.81 -24.01 -55.45
CA VAL A 53 -21.05 -23.98 -54.01
C VAL A 53 -19.75 -24.19 -53.24
N ILE A 54 -19.55 -23.37 -52.23
CA ILE A 54 -18.48 -23.52 -51.23
C ILE A 54 -19.13 -23.65 -49.85
N ALA A 55 -18.62 -24.54 -49.02
CA ALA A 55 -19.18 -24.83 -47.72
C ALA A 55 -18.15 -24.71 -46.61
N PHE A 56 -18.60 -24.18 -45.48
CA PHE A 56 -17.77 -23.91 -44.32
C PHE A 56 -18.37 -24.48 -43.05
N THR A 57 -17.51 -24.78 -42.08
CA THR A 57 -17.90 -25.19 -40.74
C THR A 57 -17.08 -24.45 -39.68
N GLN A 58 -17.65 -24.25 -38.51
CA GLN A 58 -16.94 -23.64 -37.39
C GLN A 58 -16.34 -24.75 -36.53
N VAL A 59 -15.03 -24.70 -36.29
CA VAL A 59 -14.36 -25.61 -35.36
C VAL A 59 -14.66 -25.12 -33.95
N VAL A 60 -15.54 -25.83 -33.24
CA VAL A 60 -15.82 -25.57 -31.82
C VAL A 60 -14.87 -26.44 -31.00
N SER A 61 -13.84 -25.84 -30.39
CA SER A 61 -12.91 -26.52 -29.49
C SER A 61 -13.23 -26.17 -28.04
N ASP A 62 -14.40 -26.59 -27.57
CA ASP A 62 -14.78 -26.44 -26.18
C ASP A 62 -14.64 -27.83 -25.55
N GLY A 63 -13.78 -27.97 -24.54
CA GLY A 63 -13.35 -29.23 -23.92
C GLY A 63 -14.44 -30.03 -23.20
N GLU A 64 -15.70 -29.88 -23.57
CA GLU A 64 -16.84 -30.57 -22.98
C GLU A 64 -17.96 -30.74 -24.03
N GLY A 65 -18.28 -32.01 -24.35
CA GLY A 65 -19.58 -32.43 -24.89
C GLY A 65 -20.09 -31.79 -26.20
N THR A 66 -19.66 -32.34 -27.34
CA THR A 66 -20.36 -32.39 -28.65
C THR A 66 -21.42 -31.31 -28.93
N ARG A 67 -21.00 -30.05 -29.20
CA ARG A 67 -21.83 -29.15 -30.02
C ARG A 67 -21.63 -29.51 -31.49
N CYS A 68 -22.69 -29.94 -32.16
CA CYS A 68 -22.66 -30.23 -33.60
C CYS A 68 -22.33 -28.94 -34.37
N PRO A 69 -21.26 -28.90 -35.19
CA PRO A 69 -20.80 -27.66 -35.79
C PRO A 69 -21.80 -27.17 -36.85
N SER A 70 -22.11 -25.88 -36.80
CA SER A 70 -22.91 -25.20 -37.81
C SER A 70 -22.23 -25.32 -39.18
N ARG A 71 -23.03 -25.39 -40.26
CA ARG A 71 -22.52 -25.41 -41.64
C ARG A 71 -23.16 -24.32 -42.47
N ILE A 72 -22.33 -23.57 -43.19
CA ILE A 72 -22.77 -22.54 -44.14
C ILE A 72 -22.41 -23.03 -45.54
N ASN A 73 -23.38 -23.03 -46.46
CA ASN A 73 -23.20 -23.30 -47.88
C ASN A 73 -23.46 -21.99 -48.64
N VAL A 74 -22.48 -21.51 -49.38
CA VAL A 74 -22.58 -20.28 -50.18
C VAL A 74 -22.58 -20.65 -51.67
N TYR A 75 -23.69 -20.37 -52.33
CA TYR A 75 -23.84 -20.46 -53.79
C TYR A 75 -23.43 -19.13 -54.40
N TYR A 76 -22.14 -18.98 -54.66
CA TYR A 76 -21.53 -17.67 -54.89
C TYR A 76 -22.04 -16.98 -56.16
N THR A 77 -22.45 -17.73 -57.20
CA THR A 77 -23.02 -17.10 -58.40
C THR A 77 -24.47 -16.66 -58.28
N THR A 78 -25.27 -17.33 -57.46
CA THR A 78 -26.71 -17.00 -57.27
C THR A 78 -26.96 -16.16 -56.01
N ARG A 79 -25.89 -15.82 -55.27
CA ARG A 79 -25.93 -15.13 -53.98
C ARG A 79 -26.92 -15.78 -53.00
N CYS A 80 -27.02 -17.11 -53.05
CA CYS A 80 -27.84 -17.87 -52.12
C CYS A 80 -26.96 -18.40 -50.98
N VAL A 81 -27.37 -18.19 -49.73
CA VAL A 81 -26.65 -18.66 -48.55
C VAL A 81 -27.55 -19.60 -47.76
N GLY A 82 -27.13 -20.86 -47.67
CA GLY A 82 -27.78 -21.91 -46.90
C GLY A 82 -27.09 -22.12 -45.56
N THR A 83 -27.81 -22.01 -44.45
CA THR A 83 -27.29 -22.35 -43.13
C THR A 83 -27.92 -23.64 -42.65
N VAL A 84 -27.11 -24.63 -42.28
CA VAL A 84 -27.53 -25.85 -41.60
C VAL A 84 -27.12 -25.72 -40.15
N ILE A 85 -28.11 -25.60 -39.27
CA ILE A 85 -27.91 -25.41 -37.84
C ILE A 85 -28.75 -26.43 -37.07
N GLN A 86 -28.29 -26.82 -35.89
CA GLN A 86 -29.13 -27.59 -34.97
C GLN A 86 -30.25 -26.69 -34.45
N HIS A 87 -31.49 -27.08 -34.71
CA HIS A 87 -32.62 -26.36 -34.18
C HIS A 87 -32.72 -26.59 -32.66
N PRO A 88 -32.87 -25.55 -31.82
CA PRO A 88 -32.88 -25.71 -30.36
C PRO A 88 -33.97 -26.65 -29.84
N ARG A 89 -35.12 -26.70 -30.54
CA ARG A 89 -36.30 -27.48 -30.15
C ARG A 89 -36.57 -28.74 -30.98
N ARG A 90 -35.79 -29.00 -32.04
CA ARG A 90 -35.94 -30.22 -32.85
C ARG A 90 -34.63 -30.97 -32.76
N GLU A 91 -34.70 -32.28 -32.49
CA GLU A 91 -33.51 -33.15 -32.49
C GLU A 91 -32.83 -33.20 -33.88
N ARG A 92 -33.52 -32.74 -34.94
CA ARG A 92 -33.02 -32.69 -36.31
C ARG A 92 -32.49 -31.32 -36.70
N ARG A 93 -31.45 -31.31 -37.52
CA ARG A 93 -30.89 -30.10 -38.13
C ARG A 93 -31.89 -29.48 -39.09
N THR A 94 -31.99 -28.17 -39.05
CA THR A 94 -32.81 -27.39 -39.98
C THR A 94 -31.91 -26.64 -40.94
N GLN A 95 -32.31 -26.62 -42.21
CA GLN A 95 -31.62 -25.89 -43.26
C GLN A 95 -32.46 -24.69 -43.67
N MET A 96 -31.85 -23.51 -43.69
CA MET A 96 -32.48 -22.26 -44.12
C MET A 96 -31.72 -21.67 -45.30
N PHE A 97 -32.43 -21.35 -46.38
CA PHE A 97 -31.86 -20.73 -47.58
C PHE A 97 -32.29 -19.28 -47.68
N ARG A 98 -31.32 -18.37 -47.79
CA ARG A 98 -31.51 -16.95 -48.01
C ARG A 98 -31.09 -16.63 -49.44
N LYS A 99 -32.01 -16.13 -50.27
CA LYS A 99 -31.77 -15.83 -51.69
C LYS A 99 -31.38 -14.37 -51.85
N ASN A 100 -30.58 -14.06 -52.89
CA ASN A 100 -30.19 -12.69 -53.25
C ASN A 100 -29.57 -11.93 -52.06
N CYS A 101 -28.65 -12.57 -51.34
CA CYS A 101 -27.94 -11.94 -50.24
C CYS A 101 -27.02 -10.82 -50.77
N THR A 102 -26.95 -9.70 -50.06
CA THR A 102 -25.86 -8.72 -50.24
C THR A 102 -24.58 -9.20 -49.55
N TYR A 103 -23.47 -8.51 -49.77
CA TYR A 103 -22.21 -8.84 -49.11
C TYR A 103 -22.31 -8.69 -47.59
N GLU A 104 -22.97 -7.62 -47.13
CA GLU A 104 -23.21 -7.31 -45.73
C GLU A 104 -24.13 -8.36 -45.07
N GLU A 105 -25.17 -8.81 -45.79
CA GLU A 105 -26.03 -9.90 -45.31
C GLU A 105 -25.26 -11.21 -45.20
N MET A 106 -24.36 -11.49 -46.15
CA MET A 106 -23.48 -12.66 -46.08
C MET A 106 -22.54 -12.57 -44.87
N GLU A 107 -21.89 -11.43 -44.64
CA GLU A 107 -21.04 -11.19 -43.48
C GLU A 107 -21.81 -11.36 -42.16
N ALA A 108 -23.02 -10.81 -42.06
CA ALA A 108 -23.89 -10.98 -40.89
C ALA A 108 -24.22 -12.46 -40.61
N ILE A 109 -24.39 -13.28 -41.67
CA ILE A 109 -24.60 -14.73 -41.54
C ILE A 109 -23.35 -15.45 -41.04
N PHE A 110 -22.15 -15.02 -41.44
CA PHE A 110 -20.88 -15.58 -40.93
C PHE A 110 -20.61 -15.19 -39.48
N ILE A 111 -21.06 -14.01 -39.03
CA ILE A 111 -21.02 -13.60 -37.62
C ILE A 111 -22.02 -14.40 -36.80
N ASN A 112 -23.27 -14.53 -37.28
CA ASN A 112 -24.32 -15.26 -36.60
C ASN A 112 -25.18 -16.06 -37.59
N PRO A 113 -24.97 -17.39 -37.71
CA PRO A 113 -25.73 -18.24 -38.63
C PRO A 113 -27.25 -18.27 -38.41
N ARG A 114 -27.73 -17.84 -37.23
CA ARG A 114 -29.15 -17.74 -36.85
C ARG A 114 -29.81 -16.44 -37.29
N VAL A 115 -29.07 -15.48 -37.85
CA VAL A 115 -29.63 -14.19 -38.23
C VAL A 115 -30.80 -14.36 -39.22
N HIS A 116 -31.94 -13.74 -38.90
CA HIS A 116 -33.09 -13.67 -39.77
C HIS A 116 -32.97 -12.46 -40.69
N THR A 117 -32.89 -12.69 -42.01
CA THR A 117 -32.74 -11.62 -43.01
C THR A 117 -34.07 -11.25 -43.68
N GLY A 118 -35.21 -11.79 -43.21
CA GLY A 118 -36.54 -11.60 -43.82
C GLY A 118 -36.73 -12.22 -45.21
N LYS A 119 -35.67 -12.78 -45.82
CA LYS A 119 -35.67 -13.42 -47.15
C LYS A 119 -35.66 -14.94 -47.00
N GLY A 120 -36.64 -15.63 -47.58
CA GLY A 120 -36.62 -17.11 -47.68
C GLY A 120 -37.89 -17.85 -47.24
N TYR A 121 -38.90 -17.15 -46.74
CA TYR A 121 -40.23 -17.74 -46.53
C TYR A 121 -41.06 -17.63 -47.80
N TYR A 122 -41.68 -18.72 -48.23
CA TYR A 122 -42.68 -18.70 -49.29
C TYR A 122 -43.96 -18.10 -48.70
N GLU A 123 -44.35 -16.91 -49.13
CA GLU A 123 -45.71 -16.43 -48.90
C GLU A 123 -46.65 -17.32 -49.74
N ARG A 124 -47.56 -18.04 -49.06
CA ARG A 124 -48.63 -18.77 -49.76
C ARG A 124 -49.66 -17.75 -50.22
N GLU A 125 -49.62 -17.37 -51.49
CA GLU A 125 -50.71 -16.62 -52.11
C GLU A 125 -51.97 -17.50 -52.24
N ASN A 126 -53.10 -16.95 -51.79
CA ASN A 126 -54.49 -17.41 -51.90
C ASN A 126 -54.91 -18.70 -51.19
N VAL A 127 -55.49 -18.54 -49.99
CA VAL A 127 -56.48 -19.48 -49.43
C VAL A 127 -57.70 -18.66 -48.95
N PRO A 128 -58.96 -19.00 -49.32
CA PRO A 128 -60.13 -18.18 -49.01
C PRO A 128 -60.45 -18.15 -47.50
N ALA A 129 -61.18 -17.11 -47.09
CA ALA A 129 -61.48 -16.61 -45.75
C ALA A 129 -62.19 -17.55 -44.73
N VAL A 130 -61.98 -18.86 -44.79
CA VAL A 130 -62.36 -19.82 -43.73
C VAL A 130 -61.16 -20.14 -42.81
N ALA A 131 -59.95 -19.72 -43.18
CA ALA A 131 -58.70 -20.00 -42.45
C ALA A 131 -58.34 -18.97 -41.35
N THR A 132 -59.10 -17.89 -41.18
CA THR A 132 -58.69 -16.73 -40.38
C THR A 132 -58.66 -16.99 -38.87
N ARG A 133 -59.56 -17.82 -38.32
CA ARG A 133 -59.47 -18.18 -36.88
C ARG A 133 -58.28 -19.10 -36.56
N ARG A 134 -57.92 -19.98 -37.51
CA ARG A 134 -56.81 -20.93 -37.33
C ARG A 134 -55.45 -20.28 -37.61
N ALA A 135 -55.39 -19.29 -38.51
CA ALA A 135 -54.19 -18.51 -38.77
C ALA A 135 -53.84 -17.57 -37.60
N GLU A 136 -54.81 -16.93 -36.96
CA GLU A 136 -54.58 -16.08 -35.77
C GLU A 136 -54.18 -16.89 -34.53
N GLU A 137 -54.67 -18.13 -34.37
CA GLU A 137 -54.20 -19.04 -33.32
C GLU A 137 -52.79 -19.59 -33.61
N VAL A 138 -52.49 -19.92 -34.87
CA VAL A 138 -51.14 -20.35 -35.29
C VAL A 138 -50.11 -19.22 -35.11
N ASP A 139 -50.47 -17.96 -35.42
CA ASP A 139 -49.62 -16.79 -35.14
C ASP A 139 -49.42 -16.57 -33.63
N ARG A 140 -50.43 -16.88 -32.81
CA ARG A 140 -50.33 -16.78 -31.35
C ARG A 140 -49.46 -17.88 -30.75
N GLU A 141 -49.54 -19.10 -31.27
CA GLU A 141 -48.67 -20.22 -30.91
C GLU A 141 -47.21 -19.94 -31.35
N GLU A 142 -47.00 -19.38 -32.54
CA GLU A 142 -45.68 -18.99 -33.03
C GLU A 142 -45.09 -17.82 -32.20
N ALA A 143 -45.88 -16.80 -31.88
CA ALA A 143 -45.46 -15.71 -31.00
C ALA A 143 -45.12 -16.20 -29.58
N ASN A 144 -45.92 -17.11 -29.01
CA ASN A 144 -45.64 -17.71 -27.71
C ASN A 144 -44.35 -18.55 -27.75
N TRP A 145 -44.15 -19.30 -28.83
CA TRP A 145 -42.94 -20.07 -29.05
C TRP A 145 -41.70 -19.17 -29.13
N ILE A 146 -41.77 -18.07 -29.90
CA ILE A 146 -40.68 -17.07 -29.98
C ILE A 146 -40.42 -16.47 -28.59
N ALA A 147 -41.47 -16.06 -27.87
CA ALA A 147 -41.35 -15.52 -26.53
C ALA A 147 -40.68 -16.51 -25.56
N ASP A 148 -41.05 -17.78 -25.60
CA ASP A 148 -40.41 -18.83 -24.80
C ASP A 148 -38.95 -19.09 -25.21
N CYS A 149 -38.63 -18.98 -26.50
CA CYS A 149 -37.24 -19.06 -26.97
C CYS A 149 -36.40 -17.92 -26.40
N LEU A 150 -36.91 -16.69 -26.48
CA LEU A 150 -36.25 -15.51 -25.94
C LEU A 150 -36.13 -15.55 -24.42
N ARG A 151 -37.13 -16.11 -23.72
CA ARG A 151 -37.05 -16.33 -22.26
C ARG A 151 -35.91 -17.27 -21.89
N LEU A 152 -35.73 -18.36 -22.65
CA LEU A 152 -34.64 -19.31 -22.41
C LEU A 152 -33.27 -18.67 -22.69
N GLU A 153 -33.14 -17.87 -23.75
CA GLU A 153 -31.91 -17.12 -24.03
C GLU A 153 -31.62 -16.07 -22.95
N LEU A 154 -32.65 -15.34 -22.48
CA LEU A 154 -32.52 -14.42 -21.35
C LEU A 154 -32.04 -15.15 -20.09
N GLN A 155 -32.59 -16.32 -19.80
CA GLN A 155 -32.18 -17.13 -18.65
C GLN A 155 -30.71 -17.57 -18.76
N ASP A 156 -30.24 -17.93 -19.96
CA ASP A 156 -28.84 -18.27 -20.19
C ASP A 156 -27.92 -17.06 -19.99
N VAL A 157 -28.31 -15.88 -20.50
CA VAL A 157 -27.58 -14.62 -20.27
C VAL A 157 -27.56 -14.24 -18.80
N GLU A 158 -28.68 -14.40 -18.08
CA GLU A 158 -28.76 -14.19 -16.64
C GLU A 158 -27.84 -15.15 -15.88
N GLY A 159 -27.75 -16.42 -16.32
CA GLY A 159 -26.79 -17.40 -15.82
C GLY A 159 -25.34 -16.94 -15.97
N HIS A 160 -24.95 -16.52 -17.18
CA HIS A 160 -23.61 -15.98 -17.43
C HIS A 160 -23.32 -14.71 -16.61
N ILE A 161 -24.30 -13.83 -16.43
CA ILE A 161 -24.16 -12.67 -15.55
C ILE A 161 -23.91 -13.13 -14.11
N ALA A 162 -24.65 -14.13 -13.63
CA ALA A 162 -24.46 -14.67 -12.28
C ALA A 162 -23.04 -15.23 -12.10
N GLU A 163 -22.54 -16.02 -13.05
CA GLU A 163 -21.17 -16.54 -13.04
C GLU A 163 -20.11 -15.41 -13.04
N MET A 164 -20.28 -14.43 -13.92
CA MET A 164 -19.37 -13.28 -14.00
C MET A 164 -19.39 -12.44 -12.71
N THR A 165 -20.55 -12.31 -12.06
CA THR A 165 -20.64 -11.62 -10.77
C THR A 165 -19.97 -12.40 -9.65
N ALA A 166 -20.09 -13.73 -9.63
CA ALA A 166 -19.39 -14.59 -8.68
C ALA A 166 -17.87 -14.50 -8.85
N CYS A 167 -17.39 -14.55 -10.10
CA CYS A 167 -15.98 -14.39 -10.44
C CYS A 167 -15.44 -13.00 -10.02
N ARG A 168 -16.19 -11.93 -10.30
CA ARG A 168 -15.87 -10.57 -9.82
C ARG A 168 -15.74 -10.52 -8.30
N ASP A 169 -16.66 -11.15 -7.58
CA ASP A 169 -16.68 -11.10 -6.11
C ASP A 169 -15.53 -11.94 -5.52
N GLU A 170 -15.12 -13.02 -6.19
CA GLU A 170 -13.90 -13.75 -5.85
C GLU A 170 -12.65 -12.87 -6.02
N PHE A 171 -12.50 -12.18 -7.16
CA PHE A 171 -11.37 -11.26 -7.36
C PHE A 171 -11.34 -10.15 -6.31
N LYS A 172 -12.49 -9.59 -5.95
CA LYS A 172 -12.59 -8.61 -4.85
C LYS A 172 -12.11 -9.18 -3.52
N ARG A 173 -12.49 -10.42 -3.18
CA ARG A 173 -12.00 -11.07 -1.95
C ARG A 173 -10.50 -11.26 -1.96
N ARG A 174 -9.93 -11.71 -3.09
CA ARG A 174 -8.47 -11.87 -3.26
C ARG A 174 -7.74 -10.53 -3.13
N LEU A 175 -8.26 -9.48 -3.75
CA LEU A 175 -7.70 -8.12 -3.66
C LEU A 175 -7.68 -7.63 -2.21
N ASN A 176 -8.83 -7.72 -1.51
CA ASN A 176 -8.92 -7.33 -0.11
C ASN A 176 -7.95 -8.13 0.79
N ALA A 177 -7.76 -9.43 0.52
CA ALA A 177 -6.81 -10.25 1.25
C ALA A 177 -5.35 -9.81 1.05
N ILE A 178 -4.98 -9.43 -0.18
CA ILE A 178 -3.66 -8.89 -0.51
C ILE A 178 -3.45 -7.55 0.21
N GLU A 179 -4.41 -6.63 0.12
CA GLU A 179 -4.33 -5.32 0.78
C GLU A 179 -4.19 -5.46 2.31
N GLN A 180 -4.95 -6.38 2.92
CA GLN A 180 -4.83 -6.67 4.35
C GLN A 180 -3.47 -7.28 4.70
N ALA A 181 -2.93 -8.16 3.86
CA ALA A 181 -1.61 -8.74 4.06
C ALA A 181 -0.51 -7.68 3.96
N GLU A 182 -0.62 -6.74 3.00
CA GLU A 182 0.32 -5.63 2.86
C GLU A 182 0.27 -4.68 4.05
N ARG A 183 -0.93 -4.31 4.53
CA ARG A 183 -1.07 -3.51 5.76
C ARG A 183 -0.40 -4.17 6.96
N LYS A 184 -0.62 -5.47 7.17
CA LYS A 184 0.03 -6.22 8.25
C LYS A 184 1.55 -6.26 8.10
N ARG A 185 2.07 -6.37 6.88
CA ARG A 185 3.53 -6.32 6.62
C ARG A 185 4.10 -4.95 6.98
N GLN A 186 3.44 -3.87 6.57
CA GLN A 186 3.86 -2.50 6.89
C GLN A 186 3.83 -2.23 8.40
N GLU A 187 2.78 -2.68 9.10
CA GLU A 187 2.68 -2.57 10.55
C GLU A 187 3.81 -3.33 11.26
N ALA A 188 4.09 -4.58 10.85
CA ALA A 188 5.16 -5.38 11.40
C ALA A 188 6.56 -4.78 11.13
N GLU A 189 6.78 -4.20 9.95
CA GLU A 189 8.02 -3.51 9.61
C GLU A 189 8.20 -2.23 10.44
N ALA A 190 7.13 -1.43 10.59
CA ALA A 190 7.14 -0.25 11.45
C ALA A 190 7.40 -0.61 12.91
N GLU A 191 6.83 -1.71 13.41
CA GLU A 191 7.09 -2.21 14.76
C GLU A 191 8.54 -2.65 14.93
N LYS A 192 9.09 -3.43 13.98
CA LYS A 192 10.50 -3.83 13.98
C LYS A 192 11.43 -2.62 13.98
N LYS A 193 11.12 -1.60 13.19
CA LYS A 193 11.88 -0.34 13.15
C LYS A 193 11.84 0.38 14.51
N ARG A 194 10.66 0.50 15.12
CA ARG A 194 10.50 1.08 16.47
C ARG A 194 11.27 0.30 17.53
N GLN A 195 11.27 -1.03 17.45
CA GLN A 195 12.06 -1.88 18.36
C GLN A 195 13.56 -1.68 18.15
N ALA A 196 14.04 -1.63 16.90
CA ALA A 196 15.43 -1.37 16.59
C ALA A 196 15.90 0.00 17.11
N GLU A 197 15.10 1.04 16.90
CA GLU A 197 15.37 2.39 17.42
C GLU A 197 15.44 2.42 18.95
N ARG A 198 14.57 1.67 19.65
CA ARG A 198 14.61 1.55 21.12
C ARG A 198 15.90 0.87 21.59
N VAL A 199 16.28 -0.24 20.97
CA VAL A 199 17.51 -0.97 21.32
C VAL A 199 18.75 -0.10 21.04
N GLU A 200 18.75 0.64 19.93
CA GLU A 200 19.86 1.55 19.60
C GLU A 200 19.95 2.73 20.60
N ALA A 201 18.81 3.32 20.97
CA ALA A 201 18.75 4.39 21.96
C ALA A 201 19.23 3.91 23.34
N GLU A 202 18.86 2.69 23.74
CA GLU A 202 19.32 2.09 25.00
C GLU A 202 20.84 1.83 24.99
N LYS A 203 21.36 1.27 23.90
CA LYS A 203 22.82 1.10 23.71
C LYS A 203 23.56 2.44 23.78
N LYS A 204 23.02 3.49 23.15
CA LYS A 204 23.58 4.85 23.23
C LYS A 204 23.58 5.41 24.65
N ARG A 205 22.50 5.19 25.42
CA ARG A 205 22.42 5.60 26.84
C ARG A 205 23.45 4.88 27.70
N GLN A 206 23.57 3.55 27.57
CA GLN A 206 24.55 2.76 28.31
C GLN A 206 25.99 3.18 27.96
N ALA A 207 26.29 3.43 26.68
CA ALA A 207 27.61 3.91 26.25
C ALA A 207 27.94 5.30 26.81
N ALA A 208 26.98 6.24 26.80
CA ALA A 208 27.15 7.57 27.37
C ALA A 208 27.38 7.53 28.88
N GLU A 209 26.64 6.67 29.60
CA GLU A 209 26.82 6.49 31.04
C GLU A 209 28.19 5.89 31.36
N LYS A 210 28.63 4.87 30.63
CA LYS A 210 29.97 4.29 30.79
C LYS A 210 31.07 5.34 30.55
N LYS A 211 30.93 6.15 29.50
CA LYS A 211 31.86 7.25 29.22
C LYS A 211 31.89 8.27 30.37
N ARG A 212 30.73 8.66 30.91
CA ARG A 212 30.64 9.58 32.06
C ARG A 212 31.33 9.00 33.31
N GLN A 213 31.16 7.71 33.56
CA GLN A 213 31.84 7.02 34.66
C GLN A 213 33.36 6.97 34.46
N GLU A 214 33.83 6.72 33.24
CA GLU A 214 35.27 6.74 32.91
C GLU A 214 35.87 8.13 33.07
N GLU A 215 35.20 9.18 32.60
CA GLU A 215 35.61 10.58 32.80
C GLU A 215 35.69 10.92 34.30
N GLN A 216 34.69 10.54 35.09
CA GLN A 216 34.69 10.75 36.54
C GLN A 216 35.82 9.99 37.24
N LYS A 217 36.13 8.75 36.82
CA LYS A 217 37.28 7.98 37.31
C LYS A 217 38.61 8.64 36.90
N GLY A 218 38.71 9.21 35.70
CA GLY A 218 39.86 9.96 35.23
C GLY A 218 40.14 11.18 36.12
N LEU A 219 39.11 11.99 36.37
CA LEU A 219 39.20 13.15 37.27
C LEU A 219 39.59 12.75 38.70
N ARG A 220 39.12 11.59 39.20
CA ARG A 220 39.55 11.05 40.50
C ARG A 220 41.02 10.62 40.53
N ARG A 221 41.62 10.24 39.40
CA ARG A 221 43.06 9.92 39.31
C ARG A 221 43.93 11.18 39.24
N GLU A 222 43.42 12.28 38.70
CA GLU A 222 44.14 13.56 38.63
C GLU A 222 44.15 14.33 39.96
N ARG A 223 43.16 14.10 40.84
CA ARG A 223 43.20 14.58 42.23
C ARG A 223 44.05 13.60 43.04
N GLY A 224 45.19 14.07 43.54
CA GLY A 224 46.23 13.25 44.17
C GLY A 224 45.72 12.15 45.10
N LEU A 225 46.27 10.94 44.91
CA LEU A 225 45.83 9.69 45.54
C LEU A 225 46.12 9.56 47.04
N TYR A 226 46.85 10.50 47.65
CA TYR A 226 47.21 10.42 49.06
C TYR A 226 47.32 11.82 49.68
N ALA A 227 46.43 12.10 50.64
CA ALA A 227 46.67 13.11 51.67
C ALA A 227 47.08 12.35 52.93
N HIS A 228 48.34 12.50 53.37
CA HIS A 228 48.76 12.00 54.68
C HIS A 228 48.24 12.99 55.72
N ALA A 229 46.97 12.86 56.08
CA ALA A 229 46.37 13.72 57.07
C ALA A 229 46.74 13.19 58.46
N TYR A 230 47.46 14.00 59.25
CA TYR A 230 47.45 13.87 60.71
C TYR A 230 46.09 14.40 61.18
N THR A 231 45.03 13.63 60.96
CA THR A 231 43.70 13.94 61.48
C THR A 231 43.66 13.55 62.94
N PHE A 232 43.35 14.52 63.80
CA PHE A 232 42.85 14.25 65.14
C PHE A 232 41.65 13.30 64.99
N HIS A 233 41.68 12.14 65.66
CA HIS A 233 40.56 11.20 65.60
C HIS A 233 39.35 11.85 66.27
N ASN A 234 38.37 12.26 65.47
CA ASN A 234 37.07 12.69 65.95
C ASN A 234 36.03 11.73 65.36
N GLU A 235 35.36 10.96 66.22
CA GLU A 235 34.35 9.97 65.85
C GLU A 235 33.21 10.61 65.04
N ASP A 236 32.81 11.83 65.39
CA ASP A 236 31.71 12.55 64.73
C ASP A 236 31.99 12.82 63.24
N VAL A 237 33.25 13.12 62.89
CA VAL A 237 33.64 13.41 61.50
C VAL A 237 33.66 12.12 60.68
N ASN A 238 34.11 11.01 61.25
CA ASN A 238 34.18 9.74 60.55
C ASN A 238 32.79 9.13 60.30
N GLU A 239 31.85 9.30 61.24
CA GLU A 239 30.49 8.78 61.07
C GLU A 239 29.66 9.57 60.06
N ASN A 240 29.94 10.86 59.91
CA ASN A 240 29.16 11.76 59.07
C ASN A 240 29.80 12.07 57.71
N PHE A 241 31.04 11.63 57.46
CA PHE A 241 31.74 11.88 56.20
C PHE A 241 31.55 10.73 55.21
N ASP A 242 30.59 10.88 54.29
CA ASP A 242 30.28 9.91 53.23
C ASP A 242 30.35 10.53 51.82
N GLU A 243 30.04 9.73 50.79
CA GLU A 243 30.05 10.18 49.39
C GLU A 243 29.01 11.27 49.08
N SER A 244 28.04 11.52 49.98
CA SER A 244 27.00 12.52 49.80
C SER A 244 27.41 13.92 50.30
N VAL A 245 28.58 14.06 50.92
CA VAL A 245 29.11 15.35 51.38
C VAL A 245 29.54 16.21 50.18
N SER A 246 28.85 17.33 49.99
CA SER A 246 29.09 18.29 48.91
C SER A 246 30.07 19.40 49.30
N CYS A 247 30.09 19.78 50.57
CA CYS A 247 30.92 20.86 51.10
C CYS A 247 31.28 20.61 52.56
N ILE A 248 32.55 20.85 52.93
CA ILE A 248 33.02 20.86 54.32
C ILE A 248 33.54 22.26 54.63
N ALA A 249 33.07 22.83 55.74
CA ALA A 249 33.58 24.06 56.30
C ALA A 249 34.23 23.77 57.66
N MET A 250 35.46 24.25 57.83
CA MET A 250 36.18 24.20 59.11
C MET A 250 36.28 25.60 59.67
N GLY A 251 35.75 25.78 60.87
CA GLY A 251 35.87 27.00 61.65
C GLY A 251 36.89 26.82 62.77
N ASP A 252 37.01 27.82 63.63
CA ASP A 252 37.96 27.81 64.75
C ASP A 252 37.68 26.68 65.75
N ARG A 253 36.40 26.37 65.98
CA ARG A 253 35.98 25.36 66.97
C ARG A 253 35.02 24.31 66.44
N ALA A 254 34.53 24.45 65.20
CA ALA A 254 33.52 23.57 64.62
C ALA A 254 33.86 23.12 63.21
N THR A 255 33.43 21.90 62.88
CA THR A 255 33.36 21.38 61.52
C THR A 255 31.89 21.29 61.13
N LEU A 256 31.56 21.71 59.91
CA LEU A 256 30.24 21.62 59.31
C LEU A 256 30.37 20.88 57.99
N MET A 257 29.50 19.90 57.76
CA MET A 257 29.37 19.21 56.48
C MET A 257 27.99 19.49 55.91
N VAL A 258 27.93 19.79 54.62
CA VAL A 258 26.70 19.96 53.85
C VAL A 258 26.61 18.81 52.87
N TYR A 259 25.43 18.21 52.75
CA TYR A 259 25.19 17.06 51.88
C TYR A 259 24.46 17.47 50.59
N ASP A 260 24.57 16.65 49.55
CA ASP A 260 23.93 16.86 48.23
C ASP A 260 22.40 16.99 48.33
N HIS A 261 21.78 16.34 49.30
CA HIS A 261 20.34 16.42 49.53
C HIS A 261 19.90 17.72 50.24
N GLY A 262 20.85 18.57 50.64
CA GLY A 262 20.64 19.84 51.34
C GLY A 262 20.58 19.73 52.87
N GLY A 263 20.76 18.53 53.43
CA GLY A 263 20.97 18.34 54.86
C GLY A 263 22.37 18.78 55.28
N TYR A 264 22.62 18.79 56.59
CA TYR A 264 23.93 19.14 57.12
C TYR A 264 24.18 18.47 58.48
N SER A 265 25.46 18.29 58.83
CA SER A 265 25.93 17.81 60.14
C SER A 265 27.00 18.74 60.67
N TYR A 266 27.12 18.88 61.99
CA TYR A 266 28.09 19.79 62.58
C TYR A 266 28.56 19.35 63.96
N THR A 267 29.79 19.75 64.33
CA THR A 267 30.34 19.57 65.67
C THR A 267 30.08 20.80 66.55
N GLU A 268 30.28 20.67 67.87
CA GLU A 268 30.15 21.78 68.82
C GLU A 268 31.00 23.02 68.40
N GLY A 269 30.53 24.22 68.73
CA GLY A 269 31.28 25.47 68.50
C GLY A 269 30.94 26.21 67.21
N MET A 270 29.83 25.87 66.55
CA MET A 270 29.37 26.56 65.34
C MET A 270 28.99 28.02 65.65
N PRO A 271 29.35 29.00 64.78
CA PRO A 271 28.90 30.38 64.92
C PRO A 271 27.36 30.46 65.02
N THR A 272 26.85 31.08 66.09
CA THR A 272 25.41 31.14 66.40
C THR A 272 24.59 31.71 65.24
N GLY A 273 25.13 32.71 64.54
CA GLY A 273 24.48 33.30 63.37
C GLY A 273 24.28 32.29 62.23
N LEU A 274 25.28 31.45 61.96
CA LEU A 274 25.19 30.41 60.95
C LEU A 274 24.23 29.29 61.38
N TYR A 275 24.32 28.88 62.65
CA TYR A 275 23.41 27.87 63.21
C TYR A 275 21.95 28.27 63.04
N ASN A 276 21.59 29.51 63.42
CA ASN A 276 20.23 30.02 63.28
C ASN A 276 19.76 30.04 61.82
N LYS A 277 20.67 30.31 60.88
CA LYS A 277 20.37 30.30 59.44
C LYS A 277 20.12 28.91 58.88
N LEU A 278 20.75 27.87 59.42
CA LEU A 278 20.61 26.50 58.94
C LEU A 278 19.49 25.73 59.67
N HIS A 279 19.33 25.93 60.97
CA HIS A 279 18.46 25.10 61.83
C HIS A 279 16.99 25.53 61.86
N HIS A 280 16.70 26.82 61.67
CA HIS A 280 15.33 27.34 61.67
C HIS A 280 14.71 27.46 60.27
N ARG A 281 15.15 26.61 59.34
CA ARG A 281 14.70 26.64 57.96
C ARG A 281 13.49 25.76 57.73
N GLY A 282 12.46 26.30 57.08
CA GLY A 282 11.33 25.52 56.60
C GLY A 282 11.69 24.70 55.35
N ALA A 283 10.97 23.59 55.11
CA ALA A 283 11.19 22.70 53.97
C ALA A 283 11.10 23.39 52.58
N ASN A 284 10.42 24.53 52.50
CA ASN A 284 10.24 25.31 51.27
C ASN A 284 11.35 26.36 51.02
N GLN A 285 12.37 26.42 51.87
CA GLN A 285 13.49 27.35 51.72
C GLN A 285 14.66 26.74 50.91
N PRO A 286 15.39 27.55 50.12
CA PRO A 286 16.39 27.08 49.15
C PRO A 286 17.59 26.38 49.79
N LYS A 287 17.94 25.15 49.44
CA LYS A 287 18.92 24.34 50.21
C LYS A 287 20.32 24.96 50.24
N PRO A 288 21.10 24.82 51.34
CA PRO A 288 22.48 25.28 51.34
C PRO A 288 23.31 24.41 50.37
N THR A 289 24.14 25.04 49.54
CA THR A 289 25.02 24.35 48.57
C THR A 289 26.50 24.54 48.87
N TYR A 290 26.85 25.62 49.57
CA TYR A 290 28.21 25.90 49.95
C TYR A 290 28.24 26.71 51.24
N VAL A 291 29.14 26.34 52.15
CA VAL A 291 29.36 27.07 53.39
C VAL A 291 30.85 27.28 53.59
N ALA A 292 31.22 28.44 54.11
CA ALA A 292 32.57 28.70 54.60
C ALA A 292 32.48 29.30 55.99
N MET A 293 33.37 28.86 56.88
CA MET A 293 33.54 29.40 58.22
C MET A 293 34.93 30.01 58.33
N GLY A 294 35.04 31.12 59.06
CA GLY A 294 36.29 31.79 59.36
C GLY A 294 36.40 32.08 60.86
N SER A 295 37.55 32.60 61.27
CA SER A 295 37.74 33.04 62.67
C SER A 295 36.85 34.23 63.01
N MET A 296 36.60 34.44 64.32
CA MET A 296 35.79 35.56 64.84
C MET A 296 34.33 35.56 64.37
N ASP A 297 33.67 34.39 64.41
CA ASP A 297 32.27 34.21 64.00
C ASP A 297 31.95 34.67 62.56
N ARG A 298 32.96 34.64 61.69
CA ARG A 298 32.81 34.91 60.26
C ARG A 298 32.27 33.69 59.55
N TRP A 299 31.27 33.90 58.71
CA TRP A 299 30.72 32.82 57.90
C TRP A 299 30.13 33.37 56.61
N TYR A 300 30.05 32.47 55.63
CA TYR A 300 29.39 32.67 54.35
C TYR A 300 28.59 31.41 54.02
N VAL A 301 27.37 31.58 53.50
CA VAL A 301 26.54 30.50 52.97
C VAL A 301 25.95 30.91 51.64
N ARG A 302 25.98 29.99 50.68
CA ARG A 302 25.28 30.08 49.40
C ARG A 302 24.20 29.01 49.31
N TYR A 303 23.06 29.39 48.76
CA TYR A 303 21.91 28.51 48.59
C TYR A 303 21.76 28.07 47.12
N ASP A 304 20.97 27.02 46.87
CA ASP A 304 20.66 26.50 45.53
C ASP A 304 19.94 27.53 44.64
N SER A 305 19.25 28.50 45.24
CA SER A 305 18.67 29.66 44.56
C SER A 305 19.71 30.64 44.02
N GLY A 306 20.99 30.46 44.35
CA GLY A 306 22.08 31.39 44.03
C GLY A 306 22.20 32.57 45.02
N VAL A 307 21.27 32.72 45.96
CA VAL A 307 21.36 33.75 47.01
C VAL A 307 22.49 33.40 47.99
N SER A 308 23.21 34.42 48.44
CA SER A 308 24.29 34.28 49.41
C SER A 308 24.04 35.15 50.64
N GLN A 309 24.52 34.70 51.80
CA GLN A 309 24.47 35.45 53.07
C GLN A 309 25.79 35.28 53.80
N TRP A 310 26.20 36.29 54.56
CA TRP A 310 27.44 36.26 55.31
C TRP A 310 27.37 37.11 56.58
N ASN A 311 28.36 36.93 57.45
CA ASN A 311 28.54 37.73 58.66
C ASN A 311 30.01 38.12 58.82
N ASN A 312 30.26 39.34 59.30
CA ASN A 312 31.59 39.86 59.65
C ASN A 312 32.63 39.76 58.50
N VAL A 313 32.18 39.82 57.24
CA VAL A 313 33.08 39.93 56.08
C VAL A 313 33.55 41.39 55.98
N PRO A 314 34.86 41.68 55.80
CA PRO A 314 35.36 43.05 55.66
C PRO A 314 34.65 43.79 54.54
N ASN A 315 34.31 45.07 54.76
CA ASN A 315 33.64 45.92 53.77
C ASN A 315 34.39 45.99 52.42
N SER A 316 35.71 45.76 52.41
CA SER A 316 36.52 45.71 51.19
C SER A 316 36.19 44.54 50.26
N LEU A 317 35.50 43.50 50.74
CA LEU A 317 35.06 42.35 49.95
C LEU A 317 33.61 42.51 49.45
N THR A 318 32.78 43.29 50.14
CA THR A 318 31.39 43.55 49.72
C THR A 318 31.31 44.49 48.50
N ASP A 319 32.33 45.32 48.27
CA ASP A 319 32.41 46.20 47.11
C ASP A 319 32.78 45.48 45.79
N ALA A 320 33.20 44.21 45.86
CA ALA A 320 33.55 43.43 44.67
C ALA A 320 32.33 42.82 43.96
N GLU A 321 31.20 42.60 44.65
CA GLU A 321 30.00 41.99 44.05
C GLU A 321 29.13 42.99 43.27
N SER A 322 29.19 44.28 43.60
CA SER A 322 28.47 45.35 42.87
C SER A 322 28.97 45.56 41.44
N TYR A 323 30.16 45.04 41.09
CA TYR A 323 30.69 45.05 39.72
C TYR A 323 30.16 43.93 38.80
N SER A 324 29.54 42.87 39.35
CA SER A 324 29.04 41.74 38.55
C SER A 324 27.60 41.88 38.03
N ALA A 325 26.84 42.88 38.47
CA ALA A 325 25.45 43.10 38.04
C ALA A 325 25.30 43.81 36.68
N GLY A 326 26.42 44.11 36.00
CA GLY A 326 26.46 44.96 34.80
C GLY A 326 27.01 44.33 33.52
N MET A 327 27.02 43.00 33.36
CA MET A 327 27.36 42.37 32.07
C MET A 327 26.09 42.04 31.27
N PRO A 328 25.80 42.75 30.16
CA PRO A 328 24.64 42.48 29.33
C PRO A 328 24.86 41.25 28.43
N GLY A 329 23.98 40.26 28.59
CA GLY A 329 23.42 39.45 27.51
C GLY A 329 24.37 38.57 26.69
N PHE A 330 24.76 37.42 27.23
CA PHE A 330 25.17 36.28 26.39
C PHE A 330 23.91 35.50 25.98
N ARG A 331 23.41 35.72 24.76
CA ARG A 331 22.40 34.83 24.16
C ARG A 331 23.11 33.58 23.63
N PRO A 332 22.61 32.36 23.89
CA PRO A 332 23.04 31.19 23.14
C PRO A 332 22.39 31.26 21.75
N GLY A 333 23.22 31.31 20.71
CA GLY A 333 22.78 31.15 19.33
C GLY A 333 22.41 29.69 19.02
N PRO A 334 21.68 29.44 17.91
CA PRO A 334 21.28 28.10 17.48
C PRO A 334 22.47 27.18 17.15
#